data_AF-A0A0C3MIL3-F1
#
_entry.id   AF-A0A0C3MIL3-F1
#
_cell.length_a   1.000
_cell.length_b   1.000
_cell.length_c   1.000
_cell.angle_alpha   90.00
_cell.angle_beta   90.00
_cell.angle_gamma   90.00
#
_symmetry.space_group_name_H-M   'P 1'
#
loop_
_entity.id
_entity.type
_entity.pdbx_description
1 polymer ?
#
loop_
_entity_poly.entity_id
_entity_poly.type
_entity_poly.pdbx_seq_one_letter_code
_entity_poly.pdbx_strand_id
1 'polypeptide(L)'
;MSRRGLNIFETLTDKAAEALGNALHLAVDNSNAQTYPVHLASVLLNADPDSKEKPIFHSAIVKAGGDPAIVNRGVQRQIVRIPKQDPPPASPEPTEALNGVLVKADGLKRKMHDEFIAQDHLLLALLQEKSIEAIVK
;
A
#
# COMPACT_ATOMS: atom_id res chain seq x y z
N MET A 1 -23.18 -15.59 15.07
CA MET A 1 -23.17 -14.56 14.00
C MET A 1 -21.86 -14.70 13.25
N SER A 2 -21.90 -15.38 12.11
CA SER A 2 -20.71 -15.66 11.30
C SER A 2 -20.16 -14.34 10.78
N ARG A 3 -18.97 -13.93 11.23
CA ARG A 3 -18.17 -12.90 10.56
C ARG A 3 -17.81 -13.50 9.19
N ARG A 4 -18.68 -13.28 8.18
CA ARG A 4 -18.25 -13.37 6.78
C ARG A 4 -16.98 -12.52 6.71
N GLY A 5 -15.83 -13.16 6.50
CA GLY A 5 -14.62 -12.42 6.18
C GLY A 5 -14.96 -11.57 4.97
N LEU A 6 -15.06 -10.26 5.16
CA LEU A 6 -15.27 -9.35 4.06
C LEU A 6 -14.07 -9.56 3.14
N ASN A 7 -14.33 -10.10 1.95
CA ASN A 7 -13.30 -10.19 0.93
C ASN A 7 -13.01 -8.75 0.49
N ILE A 8 -11.99 -8.13 1.09
CA ILE A 8 -11.71 -6.71 0.89
C ILE A 8 -11.46 -6.36 -0.58
N PHE A 9 -10.99 -7.34 -1.38
CA PHE A 9 -10.85 -7.25 -2.82
C PHE A 9 -12.17 -6.97 -3.56
N GLU A 10 -13.31 -7.45 -3.06
CA GLU A 10 -14.62 -7.18 -3.68
C GLU A 10 -15.13 -5.76 -3.40
N THR A 11 -14.49 -5.03 -2.48
CA THR A 11 -14.85 -3.66 -2.11
C THR A 11 -13.88 -2.61 -2.64
N LEU A 12 -12.82 -3.03 -3.33
CA LEU A 12 -11.80 -2.17 -3.92
C LEU A 12 -12.21 -1.80 -5.35
N THR A 13 -11.79 -0.62 -5.83
CA THR A 13 -11.80 -0.37 -7.28
C THR A 13 -10.75 -1.25 -7.96
N ASP A 14 -10.86 -1.48 -9.27
CA ASP A 14 -9.89 -2.30 -10.01
C ASP A 14 -8.45 -1.83 -9.79
N LYS A 15 -8.21 -0.51 -9.83
CA LYS A 15 -6.90 0.09 -9.59
C LYS A 15 -6.39 -0.06 -8.15
N ALA A 16 -7.30 -0.08 -7.18
CA ALA A 16 -6.92 -0.30 -5.78
C ALA A 16 -6.65 -1.78 -5.49
N ALA A 17 -7.42 -2.69 -6.11
CA ALA A 17 -7.19 -4.13 -6.06
C ALA A 17 -5.88 -4.51 -6.73
N GLU A 18 -5.58 -3.93 -7.90
CA GLU A 18 -4.31 -4.06 -8.61
C GLU A 18 -3.14 -3.60 -7.73
N ALA A 19 -3.24 -2.42 -7.11
CA ALA A 19 -2.19 -1.91 -6.23
C ALA A 19 -1.95 -2.82 -5.00
N LEU A 20 -3.01 -3.35 -4.38
CA LEU A 20 -2.88 -4.29 -3.27
C LEU A 20 -2.28 -5.62 -3.72
N GLY A 21 -2.71 -6.15 -4.87
CA GLY A 21 -2.14 -7.36 -5.47
C GLY A 21 -0.65 -7.22 -5.76
N ASN A 22 -0.25 -6.10 -6.36
CA ASN A 22 1.15 -5.78 -6.63
C ASN A 22 1.97 -5.62 -5.34
N ALA A 23 1.37 -5.13 -4.25
CA ALA A 23 2.04 -5.05 -2.95
C ALA A 23 2.30 -6.44 -2.35
N LEU A 24 1.34 -7.37 -2.49
CA LEU A 24 1.52 -8.77 -2.11
C LEU A 24 2.64 -9.44 -2.93
N HIS A 25 2.65 -9.20 -4.25
CA HIS A 25 3.69 -9.71 -5.14
C HIS A 25 5.07 -9.16 -4.77
N LEU A 26 5.16 -7.87 -4.49
CA LEU A 26 6.42 -7.23 -4.08
C LEU A 26 6.99 -7.85 -2.78
N ALA A 27 6.14 -8.29 -1.85
CA ALA A 27 6.60 -9.00 -0.65
C ALA A 27 7.20 -10.38 -1.01
N VAL A 28 6.61 -11.10 -1.97
CA VAL A 28 7.17 -12.36 -2.50
C VAL A 28 8.53 -12.12 -3.14
N ASP A 29 8.64 -11.13 -4.02
CA ASP A 29 9.88 -10.78 -4.73
C ASP A 29 11.01 -10.41 -3.77
N ASN A 30 10.68 -9.80 -2.63
CA ASN A 30 11.64 -9.47 -1.58
C ASN A 30 11.88 -10.60 -0.57
N SER A 31 11.25 -11.76 -0.76
CA SER A 31 11.28 -12.92 0.14
C SER A 31 10.83 -12.57 1.56
N ASN A 32 9.87 -11.66 1.70
CA ASN A 32 9.35 -11.27 3.00
C ASN A 32 8.16 -12.16 3.39
N ALA A 33 8.16 -12.64 4.64
CA ALA A 33 7.14 -13.56 5.15
C ALA A 33 5.71 -12.98 5.15
N GLN A 34 5.59 -11.65 5.21
CA GLN A 34 4.33 -10.92 5.30
C GLN A 34 4.37 -9.64 4.48
N THR A 35 3.20 -9.11 4.15
CA THR A 35 3.04 -7.86 3.42
C THR A 35 2.85 -6.68 4.37
N TYR A 36 3.84 -5.80 4.41
CA TYR A 36 3.89 -4.57 5.21
C TYR A 36 3.33 -3.35 4.47
N PRO A 37 2.93 -2.27 5.19
CA PRO A 37 2.50 -1.00 4.58
C PRO A 37 3.50 -0.42 3.57
N VAL A 38 4.81 -0.60 3.79
CA VAL A 38 5.86 -0.10 2.89
C VAL A 38 5.83 -0.74 1.49
N HIS A 39 5.31 -1.95 1.33
CA HIS A 39 5.11 -2.54 0.00
C HIS A 39 4.02 -1.80 -0.77
N LEU A 40 2.89 -1.53 -0.12
CA LEU A 40 1.82 -0.73 -0.72
C LEU A 40 2.29 0.70 -1.02
N ALA A 41 3.09 1.29 -0.11
CA ALA A 41 3.72 2.60 -0.35
C ALA A 41 4.60 2.60 -1.61
N SER A 42 5.42 1.56 -1.79
CA SER A 42 6.28 1.41 -2.97
C SER A 42 5.45 1.33 -4.25
N VAL A 43 4.37 0.54 -4.25
CA VAL A 43 3.50 0.39 -5.42
C VAL A 43 2.76 1.69 -5.75
N LEU A 44 2.23 2.41 -4.76
CA LEU A 44 1.51 3.67 -5.01
C LEU A 44 2.45 4.83 -5.41
N LEU A 45 3.76 4.70 -5.14
CA LEU A 45 4.78 5.70 -5.43
C LEU A 45 5.48 5.51 -6.77
N ASN A 46 5.66 4.27 -7.20
CA ASN A 46 6.42 3.95 -8.41
C ASN A 46 5.46 3.62 -9.56
N ALA A 47 5.85 4.03 -10.76
CA ALA A 47 5.06 3.76 -11.95
C ALA A 47 5.11 2.27 -12.28
N ASP A 48 3.95 1.73 -12.65
CA ASP A 48 3.92 0.52 -13.46
C ASP A 48 4.59 0.86 -14.80
N PRO A 49 5.62 0.12 -15.24
CA PRO A 49 6.31 0.35 -16.52
C PRO A 49 5.36 0.40 -17.72
N ASP A 50 4.23 -0.32 -17.65
CA ASP A 50 3.25 -0.42 -18.72
C ASP A 50 2.14 0.66 -18.62
N SER A 51 2.12 1.44 -17.52
CA SER A 51 1.15 2.51 -17.31
C SER A 51 1.70 3.89 -17.71
N LYS A 52 0.89 4.65 -18.45
CA LYS A 52 1.16 6.06 -18.76
C LYS A 52 0.74 7.01 -17.64
N GLU A 53 0.03 6.51 -16.64
CA GLU A 53 -0.47 7.33 -15.53
C GLU A 53 0.62 7.55 -14.49
N LYS A 54 0.74 8.79 -14.01
CA LYS A 54 1.65 9.08 -12.89
C LYS A 54 1.09 8.45 -11.61
N PRO A 55 1.93 7.79 -10.79
CA PRO A 55 1.48 7.24 -9.52
C PRO A 55 0.86 8.30 -8.61
N ILE A 56 -0.21 7.92 -7.91
CA ILE A 56 -0.96 8.84 -7.07
C ILE A 56 -0.10 9.41 -5.94
N PHE A 57 0.73 8.60 -5.30
CA PHE A 57 1.58 9.05 -4.19
C PHE A 57 2.70 9.95 -4.69
N HIS A 58 3.31 9.62 -5.83
CA HIS A 58 4.27 10.50 -6.50
C HIS A 58 3.65 11.88 -6.78
N SER A 59 2.46 11.90 -7.38
CA SER A 59 1.75 13.14 -7.70
C SER A 59 1.40 13.95 -6.46
N ALA A 60 1.02 13.29 -5.36
CA ALA A 60 0.74 13.93 -4.08
C ALA A 60 1.98 14.61 -3.48
N ILE A 61 3.14 13.94 -3.49
CA ILE A 61 4.41 14.49 -2.98
C ILE A 61 4.81 15.75 -3.77
N VAL A 62 4.77 15.69 -5.11
CA VAL A 62 5.11 16.84 -5.97
C VAL A 62 4.17 18.01 -5.71
N LYS A 63 2.86 17.76 -5.61
CA LYS A 63 1.87 18.81 -5.32
C LYS A 63 2.07 19.45 -3.93
N ALA A 64 2.59 18.69 -2.97
CA ALA A 64 2.93 19.19 -1.64
C ALA A 64 4.31 19.91 -1.59
N GLY A 65 5.04 20.00 -2.71
CA GLY A 65 6.36 20.61 -2.77
C GLY A 65 7.51 19.72 -2.29
N GLY A 66 7.26 18.42 -2.11
CA GLY A 66 8.29 17.44 -1.71
C GLY A 66 9.04 16.83 -2.89
N ASP A 67 10.10 16.08 -2.59
CA ASP A 67 10.88 15.30 -3.57
C ASP A 67 10.50 13.81 -3.49
N PRO A 68 9.82 13.25 -4.51
CA PRO A 68 9.46 11.84 -4.56
C PRO A 68 10.66 10.89 -4.46
N ALA A 69 11.85 11.30 -4.93
CA ALA A 69 13.04 10.47 -4.87
C ALA A 69 13.54 10.29 -3.44
N ILE A 70 13.41 11.30 -2.57
CA ILE A 70 13.73 11.18 -1.14
C ILE A 70 12.80 10.16 -0.47
N VAL A 71 11.48 10.30 -0.71
CA VAL A 71 10.48 9.38 -0.15
C VAL A 71 10.71 7.96 -0.65
N ASN A 72 10.97 7.77 -1.95
CA ASN A 72 11.23 6.45 -2.51
C ASN A 72 12.45 5.79 -1.87
N ARG A 73 13.56 6.52 -1.70
CA ARG A 73 14.72 5.99 -0.97
C ARG A 73 14.37 5.59 0.47
N GLY A 74 13.52 6.35 1.15
CA GLY A 74 13.03 6.01 2.48
C GLY A 74 12.22 4.71 2.49
N VAL A 75 11.28 4.56 1.55
CA VAL A 75 10.47 3.34 1.37
C VAL A 75 11.36 2.13 1.10
N GLN A 76 12.25 2.22 0.10
CA GLN A 76 13.14 1.09 -0.25
C GLN A 76 14.05 0.68 0.93
N ARG A 77 14.56 1.65 1.71
CA ARG A 77 15.34 1.35 2.92
C ARG A 77 14.56 0.55 3.97
N GLN A 78 13.24 0.75 4.08
CA GLN A 78 12.45 -0.05 5.01
C GLN A 78 12.22 -1.47 4.46
N ILE A 79 11.92 -1.61 3.17
CA ILE A 79 11.71 -2.92 2.53
C ILE A 79 12.95 -3.82 2.72
N VAL A 80 14.15 -3.32 2.40
CA VAL A 80 15.38 -4.12 2.51
C VAL A 80 15.77 -4.50 3.96
N ARG A 81 15.17 -3.86 4.96
CA ARG A 81 15.38 -4.17 6.38
C ARG A 81 14.41 -5.25 6.90
N ILE A 82 13.34 -5.55 6.17
CA ILE A 82 12.42 -6.62 6.55
C ILE A 82 13.18 -7.96 6.47
N PRO A 83 13.13 -8.81 7.51
CA PRO A 83 13.74 -10.12 7.47
C PRO A 83 13.27 -10.94 6.26
N LYS A 84 14.22 -11.63 5.63
CA LYS A 84 13.94 -12.53 4.51
C LYS A 84 13.69 -13.95 5.02
N GLN A 85 12.77 -14.64 4.38
CA GLN A 85 12.47 -16.05 4.58
C GLN A 85 13.00 -16.85 3.39
N ASP A 86 13.58 -18.02 3.66
CA ASP A 86 14.02 -18.99 2.64
C ASP A 86 13.44 -20.37 2.98
N PRO A 87 12.59 -20.98 2.12
CA PRO A 87 12.11 -20.44 0.85
C PRO A 87 11.12 -19.28 1.01
N PRO A 88 10.98 -18.39 0.01
CA PRO A 88 9.96 -17.35 0.00
C PRO A 88 8.55 -17.92 0.20
N PRO A 89 7.65 -17.23 0.91
CA PRO A 89 6.26 -17.69 1.07
C PRO A 89 5.52 -17.65 -0.28
N ALA A 90 4.70 -18.65 -0.56
CA ALA A 90 3.86 -18.66 -1.76
C ALA A 90 2.76 -17.58 -1.74
N SER A 91 2.28 -17.23 -0.54
CA SER A 91 1.25 -16.20 -0.35
C SER A 91 1.49 -15.46 0.98
N PRO A 92 2.19 -14.32 0.97
CA PRO A 92 2.46 -13.54 2.17
C PRO A 92 1.20 -12.82 2.65
N GLU A 93 0.76 -13.11 3.87
CA GLU A 93 -0.40 -12.44 4.46
C GLU A 93 -0.11 -10.96 4.82
N PRO A 94 -1.11 -10.07 4.76
CA PRO A 94 -0.98 -8.72 5.29
C PRO A 94 -0.66 -8.71 6.79
N THR A 95 0.28 -7.87 7.19
CA THR A 95 0.53 -7.56 8.61
C THR A 95 -0.68 -6.89 9.27
N GLU A 96 -0.74 -6.91 10.61
CA GLU A 96 -1.75 -6.15 11.35
C GLU A 96 -1.74 -4.66 10.99
N ALA A 97 -0.54 -4.08 10.78
CA ALA A 97 -0.40 -2.69 10.35
C ALA A 97 -1.04 -2.44 8.98
N LEU A 98 -0.80 -3.31 8.00
CA LEU A 98 -1.43 -3.20 6.68
C LEU A 98 -2.94 -3.42 6.75
N ASN A 99 -3.42 -4.40 7.52
CA ASN A 99 -4.85 -4.59 7.77
C ASN A 99 -5.48 -3.33 8.40
N GLY A 100 -4.78 -2.67 9.33
CA GLY A 100 -5.20 -1.40 9.90
C GLY A 100 -5.31 -0.28 8.86
N VAL A 101 -4.41 -0.22 7.88
CA VAL A 101 -4.51 0.71 6.73
C VAL A 101 -5.76 0.41 5.90
N LEU A 102 -6.03 -0.86 5.59
CA LEU A 102 -7.20 -1.25 4.80
C LEU A 102 -8.54 -0.93 5.50
N VAL A 103 -8.61 -1.17 6.82
CA VAL A 103 -9.79 -0.81 7.63
C VAL A 103 -10.00 0.71 7.66
N LYS A 104 -8.92 1.50 7.81
CA LYS A 104 -9.00 2.97 7.74
C LYS A 104 -9.46 3.44 6.36
N ALA A 105 -9.01 2.78 5.30
CA ALA A 105 -9.41 3.11 3.93
C ALA A 105 -10.93 2.88 3.69
N ASP A 106 -11.53 1.80 4.21
CA ASP A 106 -13.00 1.63 4.17
C ASP A 106 -13.73 2.74 4.93
N GLY A 107 -13.17 3.17 6.06
CA GLY A 107 -13.69 4.31 6.83
C GLY A 107 -13.64 5.63 6.04
N LEU A 108 -12.55 5.88 5.32
CA LEU A 108 -12.39 7.07 4.47
C LEU A 108 -13.35 7.06 3.28
N LYS A 109 -13.51 5.92 2.61
CA LYS A 109 -14.48 5.73 1.54
C LYS A 109 -15.88 6.21 1.94
N ARG A 110 -16.36 5.78 3.11
CA ARG A 110 -17.68 6.21 3.64
C ARG A 110 -17.74 7.71 3.91
N LYS A 111 -16.66 8.29 4.46
CA LYS A 111 -16.57 9.74 4.74
C LYS A 111 -16.52 10.58 3.46
N MET A 112 -15.96 10.02 2.39
CA MET A 112 -15.86 10.66 1.07
C MET A 112 -17.08 10.36 0.19
N HIS A 113 -18.05 9.60 0.69
CA HIS A 113 -19.28 9.21 0.00
C HIS A 113 -19.05 8.33 -1.25
N ASP A 114 -17.96 7.57 -1.26
CA ASP A 114 -17.63 6.62 -2.33
C ASP A 114 -18.21 5.23 -2.07
N GLU A 115 -18.48 4.49 -3.15
CA GLU A 115 -19.01 3.11 -3.09
C GLU A 115 -17.89 2.08 -2.86
N PHE A 116 -16.72 2.31 -3.48
CA PHE A 116 -15.57 1.42 -3.48
C PHE A 116 -14.31 2.10 -2.92
N ILE A 117 -13.44 1.30 -2.30
CA ILE A 117 -12.14 1.76 -1.82
C ILE A 117 -11.23 2.00 -3.05
N ALA A 118 -11.10 3.26 -3.45
CA ALA A 118 -10.12 3.71 -4.45
C ALA A 118 -8.69 3.88 -3.87
N GLN A 119 -7.71 4.10 -4.76
CA GLN A 119 -6.30 4.33 -4.40
C GLN A 119 -6.11 5.58 -3.51
N ASP A 120 -6.93 6.61 -3.66
CA ASP A 120 -6.91 7.81 -2.80
C ASP A 120 -7.15 7.45 -1.33
N HIS A 121 -8.12 6.56 -1.06
CA HIS A 121 -8.41 6.10 0.31
C HIS A 121 -7.26 5.30 0.89
N LEU A 122 -6.65 4.42 0.08
CA LEU A 122 -5.48 3.66 0.48
C LEU A 122 -4.33 4.59 0.83
N LEU A 123 -4.03 5.57 -0.03
CA LEU A 123 -2.96 6.53 0.19
C LEU A 123 -3.21 7.37 1.46
N LEU A 124 -4.41 7.91 1.63
CA LEU A 124 -4.77 8.71 2.80
C LEU A 124 -4.68 7.90 4.10
N ALA A 125 -5.12 6.64 4.10
CA ALA A 125 -4.98 5.76 5.25
C ALA A 125 -3.52 5.39 5.53
N LEU A 126 -2.74 5.16 4.48
CA LEU A 126 -1.33 4.80 4.54
C LEU A 126 -0.48 5.93 5.12
N LEU A 127 -0.75 7.19 4.75
CA LEU A 127 -0.07 8.36 5.30
C LEU A 127 -0.33 8.59 6.80
N GLN A 128 -1.35 7.93 7.38
CA GLN A 128 -1.64 7.93 8.82
C GLN A 128 -1.05 6.72 9.55
N GLU A 129 -0.32 5.86 8.86
CA GLU A 129 0.40 4.75 9.45
C GLU A 129 1.78 5.24 9.91
N LYS A 130 2.16 4.93 11.15
CA LYS A 130 3.35 5.51 11.82
C LYS A 130 4.65 5.20 11.08
N SER A 131 4.81 3.99 10.54
CA SER A 131 6.01 3.60 9.80
C SER A 131 6.15 4.38 8.49
N ILE A 132 5.04 4.74 7.84
CA ILE A 132 5.02 5.57 6.63
C ILE A 132 5.16 7.06 6.97
N GLU A 133 4.49 7.53 8.01
CA GLU A 133 4.57 8.91 8.48
C GLU A 133 6.03 9.31 8.78
N ALA A 134 6.81 8.39 9.35
CA ALA A 134 8.24 8.58 9.63
C ALA A 134 9.13 8.69 8.36
N ILE A 135 8.63 8.30 7.19
CA ILE A 135 9.35 8.37 5.91
C ILE A 135 9.09 9.69 5.19
N VAL A 136 7.89 10.25 5.35
CA VAL A 136 7.43 11.45 4.61
C VAL A 136 7.62 12.76 5.36
N LYS A 137 7.92 12.71 6.67
CA LYS A 137 8.36 13.86 7.48
C LYS A 137 9.81 14.20 7.22
#